data_AF-A0A842SNB4-F1
#
_entry.id   AF-A0A842SNB4-F1
#
_cell.length_a   1.000
_cell.length_b   1.000
_cell.length_c   1.000
_cell.angle_alpha   90.00
_cell.angle_beta   90.00
_cell.angle_gamma   90.00
#
_symmetry.space_group_name_H-M   'P 1'
#
loop_
_entity.id
_entity.type
_entity.pdbx_description
1 polymer ?
#
loop_
_entity_poly.entity_id
_entity_poly.type
_entity_poly.pdbx_seq_one_letter_code
_entity_poly.pdbx_strand_id
1 'polypeptide(L)'
;MAEQDQGMLGYVVARINTVDESHPVGYLMEVLAKRGREDVVELLVDEALSYFDENNVNAIYFTVVGGHPYEEIMYQHGFLDSRVRPYVLYNVYRSLDDVEKFENSSPGKLHYQFSEFDSI
;
A
#
# COMPACT_ATOMS: atom_id res chain seq x y z
N MET A 1 -5.75 13.01 -2.18
CA MET A 1 -5.38 12.93 -3.64
C MET A 1 -4.56 14.16 -3.95
N ALA A 2 -3.44 14.04 -4.67
CA ALA A 2 -2.55 15.18 -4.90
C ALA A 2 -2.56 15.66 -6.37
N GLU A 3 -2.75 16.97 -6.58
CA GLU A 3 -2.79 17.63 -7.90
C GLU A 3 -1.90 18.87 -7.95
N GLN A 4 -1.29 19.14 -9.11
CA GLN A 4 -0.62 20.41 -9.42
C GLN A 4 -0.75 20.72 -10.92
N ASP A 5 -1.07 21.97 -11.25
CA ASP A 5 -1.09 22.56 -12.60
C ASP A 5 -1.57 21.59 -13.70
N GLN A 6 -2.79 21.06 -13.53
CA GLN A 6 -3.55 20.20 -14.46
C GLN A 6 -3.15 18.72 -14.55
N GLY A 7 -2.37 18.18 -13.62
CA GLY A 7 -2.07 16.74 -13.59
C GLY A 7 -2.09 16.12 -12.19
N MET A 8 -2.65 14.90 -12.10
CA MET A 8 -2.53 14.07 -10.90
C MET A 8 -1.05 13.80 -10.63
N LEU A 9 -0.60 14.10 -9.41
CA LEU A 9 0.77 13.87 -8.94
C LEU A 9 0.91 12.52 -8.23
N GLY A 10 -0.18 12.09 -7.60
CA GLY A 10 -0.25 10.84 -6.86
C GLY A 10 -1.59 10.66 -6.19
N TYR A 11 -1.77 9.49 -5.61
CA TYR A 11 -2.95 9.13 -4.85
C TYR A 11 -2.61 8.19 -3.71
N VAL A 12 -3.50 8.16 -2.73
CA VAL A 12 -3.50 7.21 -1.62
C VAL A 12 -4.87 6.56 -1.54
N VAL A 13 -4.90 5.26 -1.31
CA VAL A 13 -6.11 4.48 -1.02
C VAL A 13 -6.02 4.02 0.42
N ALA A 14 -6.96 4.49 1.24
CA ALA A 14 -7.08 4.14 2.65
C ALA A 14 -8.38 3.35 2.88
N ARG A 15 -8.33 2.36 3.78
CA ARG A 15 -9.50 1.61 4.25
C ARG A 15 -9.49 1.55 5.77
N ILE A 16 -10.67 1.68 6.39
CA ILE A 16 -10.86 1.39 7.81
C ILE A 16 -11.67 0.11 7.93
N ASN A 17 -11.19 -0.82 8.74
CA ASN A 17 -11.90 -2.02 9.15
C ASN A 17 -12.45 -1.82 10.56
N THR A 18 -13.78 -1.85 10.68
CA THR A 18 -14.51 -1.69 11.94
C THR A 18 -15.22 -2.98 12.38
N VAL A 19 -14.71 -4.15 11.97
CA VAL A 19 -15.26 -5.44 12.41
C VAL A 19 -15.25 -5.57 13.93
N ASP A 20 -14.20 -5.08 14.60
CA ASP A 20 -14.22 -4.76 16.03
C ASP A 20 -14.35 -3.25 16.20
N GLU A 21 -15.56 -2.78 16.54
CA GLU A 21 -15.84 -1.34 16.74
C GLU A 21 -15.04 -0.74 17.91
N SER A 22 -14.55 -1.57 18.84
CA SER A 22 -13.73 -1.10 19.96
C SER A 22 -12.26 -0.91 19.58
N HIS A 23 -11.82 -1.49 18.45
CA HIS A 23 -10.45 -1.41 17.95
C HIS A 23 -10.42 -1.28 16.41
N PRO A 24 -10.93 -0.20 15.82
CA PRO A 24 -10.82 0.05 14.39
C PRO A 24 -9.37 0.02 13.90
N VAL A 25 -9.17 -0.63 12.74
CA VAL A 25 -7.86 -0.79 12.11
C VAL A 25 -7.84 -0.12 10.74
N GLY A 26 -6.83 0.71 10.50
CA GLY A 26 -6.57 1.37 9.24
C GLY A 26 -5.64 0.57 8.34
N TYR A 27 -5.83 0.69 7.04
CA TYR A 27 -4.97 0.10 6.03
C TYR A 27 -4.65 1.14 4.97
N LEU A 28 -3.36 1.41 4.76
CA LEU A 28 -2.87 2.06 3.55
C LEU A 28 -2.77 0.97 2.49
N MET A 29 -3.75 0.91 1.60
CA MET A 29 -3.85 -0.14 0.58
C MET A 29 -2.88 0.14 -0.57
N GLU A 30 -2.79 1.41 -0.98
CA GLU A 30 -1.91 1.84 -2.06
C GLU A 30 -1.48 3.29 -1.83
N VAL A 31 -0.21 3.58 -2.05
CA VAL A 31 0.34 4.93 -2.11
C VAL A 31 1.19 5.01 -3.35
N LEU A 32 0.83 5.89 -4.28
CA LEU A 32 1.56 6.07 -5.53
C LEU A 32 1.72 7.54 -5.86
N ALA A 33 2.91 7.89 -6.32
CA ALA A 33 3.23 9.21 -6.82
C ALA A 33 4.04 9.08 -8.12
N LYS A 34 4.15 10.18 -8.85
CA LYS A 34 5.07 10.28 -9.99
C LYS A 34 6.49 9.95 -9.54
N ARG A 35 7.27 9.34 -10.45
CA ARG A 35 8.67 8.97 -10.18
C ARG A 35 9.48 10.19 -9.71
N GLY A 36 10.22 10.03 -8.61
CA GLY A 36 11.04 11.09 -8.02
C GLY A 36 10.24 12.18 -7.32
N ARG A 37 8.98 11.89 -6.95
CA ARG A 37 8.11 12.77 -6.17
C ARG A 37 7.80 12.16 -4.81
N GLU A 38 8.84 11.76 -4.10
CA GLU A 38 8.76 11.28 -2.72
C GLU A 38 8.15 12.34 -1.79
N ASP A 39 8.33 13.63 -2.10
CA ASP A 39 7.64 14.75 -1.43
C ASP A 39 6.11 14.64 -1.49
N VAL A 40 5.57 14.14 -2.61
CA VAL A 40 4.12 13.92 -2.76
C VAL A 40 3.67 12.72 -1.93
N VAL A 41 4.54 11.72 -1.76
CA VAL A 41 4.24 10.53 -0.94
C VAL A 41 4.16 10.93 0.51
N GLU A 42 5.10 11.74 1.01
CA GLU A 42 5.05 12.32 2.36
C GLU A 42 3.71 13.03 2.60
N LEU A 43 3.33 13.95 1.70
CA LEU A 43 2.05 14.68 1.81
C LEU A 43 0.83 13.77 1.79
N LEU A 44 0.83 12.72 0.94
CA LEU A 44 -0.28 11.77 0.86
C LEU A 44 -0.37 10.89 2.11
N VAL A 45 0.76 10.55 2.73
CA VAL A 45 0.80 9.80 3.99
C VAL A 45 0.29 10.66 5.13
N ASP A 46 0.73 11.91 5.25
CA ASP A 46 0.21 12.87 6.24
C ASP A 46 -1.30 13.08 6.12
N GLU A 47 -1.82 13.22 4.89
CA GLU A 47 -3.26 13.33 4.62
C GLU A 47 -3.99 12.07 5.11
N ALA A 48 -3.45 10.89 4.84
CA ALA A 48 -4.06 9.62 5.25
C ALA A 48 -3.99 9.39 6.77
N LEU A 49 -2.90 9.78 7.43
CA LEU A 49 -2.78 9.71 8.89
C LEU A 49 -3.79 10.62 9.58
N SER A 50 -3.95 11.85 9.07
CA SER A 50 -4.99 12.77 9.56
C SER A 50 -6.39 12.16 9.42
N TYR A 51 -6.68 11.53 8.27
CA TYR A 51 -7.93 10.79 8.07
C TYR A 51 -8.13 9.66 9.09
N PHE A 52 -7.09 8.88 9.41
CA PHE A 52 -7.21 7.81 10.39
C PHE A 52 -7.38 8.32 11.83
N ASP A 53 -6.70 9.41 12.19
CA ASP A 53 -6.83 10.08 13.49
C ASP A 53 -8.26 10.61 13.70
N GLU A 54 -8.82 11.29 12.68
CA GLU A 54 -10.21 11.79 12.71
C GLU A 54 -11.25 10.68 12.90
N ASN A 55 -10.93 9.46 12.47
CA ASN A 55 -11.78 8.27 12.59
C ASN A 55 -11.45 7.40 13.82
N ASN A 56 -10.60 7.88 14.74
CA ASN A 56 -10.19 7.19 15.96
C ASN A 56 -9.62 5.78 15.72
N VAL A 57 -8.85 5.60 14.65
CA VAL A 57 -8.19 4.32 14.33
C VAL A 57 -7.07 4.02 15.33
N ASN A 58 -7.01 2.77 15.82
CA ASN A 58 -6.04 2.38 16.84
C ASN A 58 -4.70 1.92 16.27
N ALA A 59 -4.71 1.32 15.08
CA ALA A 59 -3.53 0.78 14.42
C ALA A 59 -3.67 0.93 12.92
N ILE A 60 -2.56 1.23 12.24
CA ILE A 60 -2.52 1.40 10.78
C ILE A 60 -1.49 0.42 10.22
N TYR A 61 -1.87 -0.31 9.18
CA TYR A 61 -1.00 -1.23 8.48
C TYR A 61 -0.70 -0.74 7.07
N PHE A 62 0.55 -0.92 6.65
CA PHE A 62 1.04 -0.69 5.30
C PHE A 62 1.99 -1.81 4.92
N THR A 63 1.97 -2.22 3.65
CA THR A 63 2.93 -3.18 3.12
C THR A 63 3.79 -2.49 2.07
N VAL A 64 5.10 -2.60 2.22
CA VAL A 64 6.09 -2.04 1.29
C VAL A 64 7.11 -3.11 0.91
N VAL A 65 7.64 -3.03 -0.30
CA VAL A 65 8.79 -3.85 -0.71
C VAL A 65 10.02 -3.36 0.05
N GLY A 66 10.73 -4.26 0.73
CA GLY A 66 11.95 -3.90 1.46
C GLY A 66 13.00 -3.25 0.56
N GLY A 67 13.60 -2.17 1.04
CA GLY A 67 14.55 -1.33 0.30
C GLY A 67 13.89 -0.33 -0.67
N HIS A 68 12.56 -0.26 -0.74
CA HIS A 68 11.87 0.76 -1.50
C HIS A 68 11.99 2.13 -0.81
N PRO A 69 12.11 3.26 -1.54
CA PRO A 69 12.24 4.60 -0.92
C PRO A 69 11.13 4.94 0.09
N TYR A 70 9.94 4.38 -0.11
CA TYR A 70 8.80 4.63 0.78
C TYR A 70 8.97 3.98 2.16
N GLU A 71 9.85 2.99 2.29
CA GLU A 71 10.13 2.38 3.59
C GLU A 71 10.66 3.43 4.58
N GLU A 72 11.64 4.24 4.16
CA GLU A 72 12.20 5.32 4.97
C GLU A 72 11.16 6.41 5.27
N ILE A 73 10.34 6.77 4.27
CA ILE A 73 9.23 7.74 4.45
C ILE A 73 8.28 7.23 5.53
N MET A 74 7.88 5.96 5.50
CA MET A 74 6.98 5.38 6.50
C MET A 74 7.63 5.35 7.89
N TYR A 75 8.94 5.05 8.00
CA TYR A 75 9.65 5.14 9.27
C TYR A 75 9.64 6.55 9.87
N GLN A 76 9.80 7.58 9.03
CA GLN A 76 9.74 8.99 9.47
C GLN A 76 8.36 9.38 10.01
N HIS A 77 7.29 8.72 9.53
CA HIS A 77 5.93 8.87 10.02
C HIS A 77 5.60 7.91 11.19
N GLY A 78 6.60 7.23 11.76
CA GLY A 78 6.44 6.40 12.96
C GLY A 78 5.96 4.97 12.70
N PHE A 79 5.87 4.52 11.43
CA PHE A 79 5.64 3.11 11.14
C PHE A 79 6.83 2.26 11.59
N LEU A 80 6.54 1.04 12.03
CA LEU A 80 7.54 0.07 12.47
C LEU A 80 7.37 -1.24 11.70
N ASP A 81 8.48 -1.97 11.50
CA ASP A 81 8.42 -3.32 10.97
C ASP A 81 7.73 -4.26 11.97
N SER A 82 6.53 -4.70 11.61
CA SER A 82 5.74 -5.66 12.39
C SER A 82 6.41 -7.03 12.50
N ARG A 83 7.39 -7.34 11.65
CA ARG A 83 8.01 -8.66 11.41
C ARG A 83 7.01 -9.73 10.96
N VAL A 84 5.77 -9.35 10.71
CA VAL A 84 4.74 -10.22 10.16
C VAL A 84 4.94 -10.27 8.66
N ARG A 85 5.14 -11.48 8.13
CA ARG A 85 5.14 -11.69 6.69
C ARG A 85 3.70 -11.77 6.23
N PRO A 86 3.20 -10.84 5.41
CA PRO A 86 1.85 -10.96 4.88
C PRO A 86 1.75 -12.27 4.10
N TYR A 87 0.70 -13.05 4.37
CA TYR A 87 0.36 -14.18 3.53
C TYR A 87 -0.14 -13.62 2.19
N VAL A 88 0.74 -13.56 1.21
CA VAL A 88 0.35 -13.22 -0.17
C VAL A 88 -0.42 -14.43 -0.72
N LEU A 89 -1.74 -14.38 -0.57
CA LEU A 89 -2.65 -15.32 -1.20
C LEU A 89 -2.86 -14.84 -2.64
N TYR A 90 -2.28 -15.56 -3.60
CA TYR A 90 -2.57 -15.37 -5.01
C TYR A 90 -3.35 -16.58 -5.50
N ASN A 91 -4.59 -16.36 -5.95
CA ASN A 91 -5.28 -17.35 -6.77
C ASN A 91 -4.72 -17.22 -8.19
N VAL A 92 -3.83 -18.14 -8.58
CA VAL A 92 -3.42 -18.25 -9.99
C VAL A 92 -4.65 -18.65 -10.80
N TYR A 93 -5.32 -17.67 -11.40
CA TYR A 93 -6.37 -17.94 -12.38
C TYR A 93 -5.73 -18.40 -13.70
N ARG A 94 -5.36 -19.69 -13.72
CA ARG A 94 -5.23 -20.66 -14.84
C ARG A 94 -3.94 -20.72 -15.68
N SER A 95 -3.64 -21.97 -16.08
CA SER A 95 -2.58 -22.53 -16.93
C SER A 95 -1.16 -22.56 -16.32
N LEU A 96 -0.54 -23.75 -16.27
CA LEU A 96 0.88 -23.93 -15.87
C LEU A 96 1.83 -23.04 -16.70
N ASP A 97 1.44 -22.70 -17.93
CA ASP A 97 2.19 -21.84 -18.85
C ASP A 97 2.44 -20.42 -18.29
N ASP A 98 1.57 -19.90 -17.43
CA ASP A 98 1.68 -18.53 -16.94
C ASP A 98 2.57 -18.43 -15.68
N VAL A 99 2.69 -19.52 -14.91
CA VAL A 99 3.66 -19.62 -13.81
C VAL A 99 5.09 -19.69 -14.34
N GLU A 100 5.33 -20.51 -15.37
CA GLU A 100 6.66 -20.62 -15.98
C GLU A 100 7.11 -19.28 -16.61
N LYS A 101 6.19 -18.54 -17.22
CA LYS A 101 6.49 -17.18 -17.72
C LYS A 101 6.82 -16.21 -16.59
N PHE A 102 6.15 -16.31 -15.45
CA PHE A 102 6.41 -15.47 -14.30
C PHE A 102 7.78 -15.76 -13.68
N GLU A 103 8.10 -17.03 -13.41
CA GLU A 103 9.39 -17.45 -12.84
C GLU A 103 10.58 -17.04 -13.72
N ASN A 104 10.39 -17.05 -15.05
CA ASN A 104 11.43 -16.71 -16.02
C ASN A 104 11.40 -15.25 -16.50
N SER A 105 10.50 -14.41 -15.98
CA SER A 105 10.41 -13.01 -16.38
C SER A 105 11.47 -12.16 -15.67
N SER A 106 12.13 -11.30 -16.44
CA SER A 106 13.06 -10.32 -15.86
C SER A 106 12.29 -9.33 -14.96
N PRO A 107 12.86 -8.88 -13.82
CA PRO A 107 12.14 -8.02 -12.86
C PRO A 107 11.43 -6.79 -13.46
N GLY A 108 11.98 -6.18 -14.50
CA GLY A 108 11.36 -5.04 -15.19
C GLY A 108 10.14 -5.35 -16.07
N LYS A 109 9.69 -6.61 -16.13
CA LYS A 109 8.50 -7.06 -16.87
C LYS A 109 7.37 -7.55 -15.96
N LEU A 110 7.58 -7.53 -14.65
CA LEU A 110 6.58 -7.94 -13.67
C LEU A 110 5.70 -6.74 -13.34
N HIS A 111 4.44 -6.78 -13.78
CA HIS A 111 3.41 -5.84 -13.35
C HIS A 111 2.55 -6.53 -12.30
N TYR A 112 2.64 -6.09 -11.05
CA TYR A 112 1.76 -6.55 -9.98
C TYR A 112 0.58 -5.59 -9.85
N GLN A 113 -0.62 -6.15 -9.74
CA GLN A 113 -1.80 -5.43 -9.32
C GLN A 113 -2.33 -6.12 -8.07
N PHE A 114 -2.38 -5.40 -6.95
CA PHE A 114 -3.13 -5.86 -5.79
C PHE A 114 -4.61 -5.60 -6.07
N SER A 115 -5.37 -6.65 -6.40
CA SER A 115 -6.84 -6.60 -6.40
C SER A 115 -7.40 -7.23 -5.12
N GLU A 116 -8.54 -6.73 -4.70
CA GLU A 116 -9.20 -6.85 -3.40
C GLU A 116 -9.04 -8.19 -2.64
N PHE A 117 -8.61 -8.07 -1.37
CA PHE A 117 -8.84 -9.07 -0.33
C PHE A 117 -10.24 -8.84 0.25
N ASP A 118 -11.20 -9.64 -0.18
CA ASP A 118 -12.36 -9.98 0.64
C ASP A 118 -12.21 -11.44 1.07
N SER A 119 -11.97 -11.66 2.36
CA SER A 119 -12.07 -12.98 2.99
C SER A 119 -13.37 -13.04 3.79
N ILE A 120 -14.22 -14.01 3.46
CA ILE A 120 -15.29 -14.51 4.34
C ILE A 120 -14.67 -15.43 5.38
#